data_AF-A0A934WFP1-F1
#
_entry.id   AF-A0A934WFP1-F1
#
_cell.length_a   1.000
_cell.length_b   1.000
_cell.length_c   1.000
_cell.angle_alpha   90.00
_cell.angle_beta   90.00
_cell.angle_gamma   90.00
#
_symmetry.space_group_name_H-M   'P 1'
#
loop_
_entity.id
_entity.type
_entity.pdbx_description
1 polymer ?
#
loop_
_entity_poly.entity_id
_entity_poly.type
_entity_poly.pdbx_seq_one_letter_code
_entity_poly.pdbx_strand_id
1 'polypeptide(L)'
;MSLFFGENYNFLYQKDYATLSHGINVNKRLRLGAVLGVARRSGLSNNTDFTVFRKSHIKPNIYPEGRFDKTFYTLSLSYSPFSDFPLADGVKTFDRRRYPLFHLEYEEGFSSWQTNNSKYRKIKGGVMHNIRINYFNKLDYKIEVGSFLGAKDDMHFADYQHFGASDLLVNLNSLYDSFLLADNYELQTNRYWVNLSLNYSGRYVLFKRLSFLQGNSFSENLHFRTLYIPDIEMYSELGYSVGLTRSIGIGSFVSFRNVRYRSFGIRFSLNLSSLAF
;
A
#
# COMPACT_ATOMS: atom_id res chain seq x y z
N MET A 1 17.39 -1.60 -7.42
CA MET A 1 18.84 -1.31 -7.43
C MET A 1 19.04 0.10 -7.96
N SER A 2 19.69 0.97 -7.19
CA SER A 2 20.24 2.21 -7.76
C SER A 2 21.71 1.96 -8.07
N LEU A 3 22.03 1.70 -9.34
CA LEU A 3 23.40 1.45 -9.79
C LEU A 3 24.32 2.65 -9.56
N PHE A 4 23.77 3.86 -9.39
CA PHE A 4 24.53 5.09 -9.19
C PHE A 4 24.97 5.34 -7.75
N PHE A 5 24.25 4.79 -6.76
CA PHE A 5 24.55 5.05 -5.34
C PHE A 5 25.03 3.80 -4.57
N GLY A 6 25.09 2.62 -5.21
CA GLY A 6 25.64 1.41 -4.59
C GLY A 6 24.82 0.87 -3.42
N GLU A 7 23.64 1.42 -3.16
CA GLU A 7 22.78 1.04 -2.05
C GLU A 7 21.64 0.12 -2.53
N ASN A 8 21.51 -1.04 -1.87
CA ASN A 8 20.41 -1.97 -2.09
C ASN A 8 19.65 -2.19 -0.78
N TYR A 9 18.51 -1.54 -0.65
CA TYR A 9 17.60 -1.67 0.50
C TYR A 9 16.51 -2.74 0.28
N ASN A 10 16.56 -3.49 -0.83
CA ASN A 10 15.49 -4.42 -1.21
C ASN A 10 15.86 -5.88 -0.89
N PHE A 11 14.99 -6.56 -0.17
CA PHE A 11 15.05 -8.00 0.03
C PHE A 11 14.34 -8.69 -1.15
N LEU A 12 15.12 -9.36 -2.01
CA LEU A 12 14.61 -10.04 -3.19
C LEU A 12 14.52 -11.54 -2.96
N TYR A 13 13.45 -12.15 -3.46
CA TYR A 13 13.27 -13.60 -3.46
C TYR A 13 12.67 -14.03 -4.80
N GLN A 14 13.00 -15.25 -5.22
CA GLN A 14 12.37 -15.87 -6.37
C GLN A 14 11.05 -16.51 -5.92
N LYS A 15 9.99 -16.36 -6.73
CA LYS A 15 8.66 -16.89 -6.45
C LYS A 15 8.09 -17.58 -7.69
N ASP A 16 8.06 -18.90 -7.66
CA ASP A 16 7.35 -19.71 -8.65
C ASP A 16 5.98 -20.05 -8.07
N TYR A 17 4.89 -19.69 -8.75
CA TYR A 17 3.55 -19.82 -8.18
C TYR A 17 2.50 -20.32 -9.19
N ALA A 18 1.52 -21.05 -8.66
CA ALA A 18 0.29 -21.41 -9.34
C ALA A 18 -0.88 -20.92 -8.50
N THR A 19 -1.82 -20.18 -9.10
CA THR A 19 -3.00 -19.63 -8.42
C THR A 19 -4.25 -19.90 -9.21
N LEU A 20 -5.27 -20.42 -8.54
CA LEU A 20 -6.63 -20.56 -9.05
C LEU A 20 -7.52 -19.53 -8.33
N SER A 21 -8.09 -18.60 -9.09
CA SER A 21 -9.00 -17.58 -8.56
C SER A 21 -10.40 -17.77 -9.13
N HIS A 22 -11.40 -17.70 -8.27
CA HIS A 22 -12.81 -17.74 -8.63
C HIS A 22 -13.55 -16.59 -7.95
N GLY A 23 -14.37 -15.85 -8.69
CA GLY A 23 -15.13 -14.72 -8.16
C GLY A 23 -16.58 -14.76 -8.64
N ILE A 24 -17.51 -14.59 -7.71
CA ILE A 24 -18.95 -14.56 -7.99
C ILE A 24 -19.52 -13.23 -7.52
N ASN A 25 -20.29 -12.59 -8.39
CA ASN A 25 -21.12 -11.45 -8.04
C ASN A 25 -22.50 -11.99 -7.62
N VAL A 26 -22.72 -12.11 -6.30
CA VAL A 26 -24.02 -12.55 -5.76
C VAL A 26 -25.11 -11.56 -6.18
N ASN A 27 -24.79 -10.26 -6.16
CA ASN A 27 -25.63 -9.22 -6.70
C ASN A 27 -24.77 -8.01 -7.12
N LYS A 28 -25.41 -6.90 -7.51
CA LYS A 28 -24.69 -5.67 -7.90
C LYS A 28 -23.86 -5.02 -6.78
N ARG A 29 -24.19 -5.33 -5.52
CA ARG A 29 -23.65 -4.72 -4.30
C ARG A 29 -22.66 -5.60 -3.56
N LEU A 30 -22.72 -6.92 -3.76
CA LEU A 30 -22.00 -7.93 -3.01
C LEU A 30 -21.25 -8.85 -3.96
N ARG A 31 -19.96 -8.98 -3.69
CA ARG A 31 -19.04 -9.82 -4.44
C ARG A 31 -18.23 -10.69 -3.51
N LEU A 32 -18.13 -11.97 -3.88
CA LEU A 32 -17.33 -12.97 -3.21
C LEU A 32 -16.19 -13.38 -4.13
N GLY A 33 -15.01 -13.59 -3.56
CA GLY A 33 -13.85 -14.10 -4.26
C GLY A 33 -13.14 -15.15 -3.41
N ALA A 34 -12.70 -16.23 -4.06
CA ALA A 34 -11.87 -17.26 -3.48
C ALA A 34 -10.62 -17.42 -4.33
N VAL A 35 -9.45 -17.45 -3.70
CA VAL A 35 -8.18 -17.67 -4.36
C VAL A 35 -7.48 -18.82 -3.65
N LEU A 36 -7.03 -19.81 -4.41
CA LEU A 36 -6.17 -20.89 -3.93
C LEU A 36 -4.82 -20.74 -4.61
N GLY A 37 -3.75 -20.82 -3.84
CA GLY A 37 -2.40 -20.60 -4.36
C GLY A 37 -1.38 -21.51 -3.73
N VAL A 38 -0.44 -21.98 -4.55
CA VAL A 38 0.78 -22.65 -4.12
C VAL A 38 1.95 -21.86 -4.69
N ALA A 39 2.92 -21.53 -3.85
CA ALA A 39 4.13 -20.83 -4.22
C ALA A 39 5.34 -21.55 -3.64
N ARG A 40 6.37 -21.70 -4.46
CA ARG A 40 7.72 -22.08 -4.06
C ARG A 40 8.55 -20.81 -4.01
N ARG A 41 9.22 -20.55 -2.88
CA ARG A 41 10.03 -19.34 -2.71
C ARG A 41 11.42 -19.68 -2.22
N SER A 42 12.40 -19.01 -2.80
CA SER A 42 13.80 -19.10 -2.39
C SER A 42 14.39 -17.70 -2.27
N GLY A 43 15.09 -17.45 -1.17
CA GLY A 43 15.78 -16.18 -0.97
C GLY A 43 17.01 -16.09 -1.88
N LEU A 44 17.12 -15.01 -2.64
CA LEU A 44 18.24 -14.79 -3.54
C LEU A 44 19.42 -14.20 -2.77
N SER A 45 20.62 -14.77 -2.93
CA SER A 45 21.85 -14.16 -2.42
C SER A 45 22.16 -12.90 -3.23
N ASN A 46 22.30 -11.76 -2.56
CA ASN A 46 22.70 -10.52 -3.23
C ASN A 46 24.21 -10.54 -3.50
N ASN A 47 24.63 -11.21 -4.58
CA ASN A 47 26.00 -11.10 -5.11
C ASN A 47 26.02 -9.99 -6.16
N THR A 48 26.61 -8.85 -5.82
CA THR A 48 26.92 -7.80 -6.80
C THR A 48 28.43 -7.62 -6.83
N ASP A 49 29.07 -8.17 -7.87
CA ASP A 49 30.55 -8.16 -8.03
C ASP A 49 31.08 -6.93 -8.79
N PHE A 50 30.24 -5.92 -9.10
CA PHE A 50 30.69 -4.77 -9.89
C PHE A 50 30.11 -3.44 -9.40
N THR A 51 30.98 -2.56 -8.88
CA THR A 51 30.66 -1.15 -8.53
C THR A 51 31.89 -0.26 -8.67
N VAL A 52 31.70 0.97 -9.17
CA VAL A 52 32.79 1.90 -9.58
C VAL A 52 33.33 2.77 -8.42
N PHE A 53 32.61 2.95 -7.31
CA PHE A 53 33.12 3.69 -6.12
C PHE A 53 32.73 3.05 -4.77
N ARG A 54 33.53 3.39 -3.74
CA ARG A 54 33.77 2.74 -2.44
C ARG A 54 32.51 2.27 -1.68
N LYS A 55 32.61 1.08 -1.07
CA LYS A 55 31.58 0.40 -0.26
C LYS A 55 31.05 1.28 0.89
N SER A 56 29.74 1.45 0.93
CA SER A 56 28.99 1.86 2.11
C SER A 56 27.77 0.93 2.25
N HIS A 57 27.84 0.02 3.22
CA HIS A 57 26.74 -0.78 3.80
C HIS A 57 25.76 -1.50 2.85
N ILE A 58 26.15 -2.67 2.33
CA ILE A 58 25.20 -3.63 1.73
C ILE A 58 24.57 -4.44 2.86
N LYS A 59 23.25 -4.31 3.09
CA LYS A 59 22.53 -5.19 4.01
C LYS A 59 22.42 -6.59 3.36
N PRO A 60 22.88 -7.68 4.02
CA PRO A 60 22.66 -9.03 3.52
C PRO A 60 21.16 -9.33 3.48
N ASN A 61 20.74 -10.17 2.54
CA ASN A 61 19.34 -10.62 2.49
C ASN A 61 19.02 -11.42 3.76
N ILE A 62 17.79 -11.30 4.29
CA ILE A 62 17.42 -11.88 5.60
C ILE A 62 17.48 -13.42 5.55
N TYR A 63 17.32 -14.03 4.37
CA TYR A 63 17.48 -15.47 4.14
C TYR A 63 18.21 -15.74 2.81
N PRO A 64 19.55 -15.73 2.76
CA PRO A 64 20.26 -16.19 1.57
C PRO A 64 20.05 -17.71 1.45
N GLU A 65 19.55 -18.17 0.30
CA GLU A 65 19.35 -19.59 -0.07
C GLU A 65 18.32 -20.40 0.74
N GLY A 66 17.65 -19.78 1.72
CA GLY A 66 16.55 -20.41 2.44
C GLY A 66 15.34 -20.64 1.52
N ARG A 67 14.80 -21.88 1.50
CA ARG A 67 13.51 -22.20 0.88
C ARG A 67 12.39 -21.99 1.90
N PHE A 68 11.37 -21.22 1.52
CA PHE A 68 10.21 -20.91 2.35
C PHE A 68 8.94 -20.96 1.50
N ASP A 69 8.43 -22.17 1.33
CA ASP A 69 7.26 -22.39 0.48
C ASP A 69 5.98 -21.85 1.14
N LYS A 70 4.94 -21.63 0.33
CA LYS A 70 3.64 -21.14 0.80
C LYS A 70 2.50 -21.78 0.02
N THR A 71 1.66 -22.53 0.70
CA THR A 71 0.30 -22.84 0.21
C THR A 71 -0.72 -22.04 1.00
N PHE A 72 -1.60 -21.33 0.30
CA PHE A 72 -2.57 -20.46 0.93
C PHE A 72 -3.92 -20.51 0.23
N TYR A 73 -4.96 -20.17 0.99
CA TYR A 73 -6.24 -19.78 0.44
C TYR A 73 -6.63 -18.40 0.94
N THR A 74 -7.29 -17.63 0.08
CA THR A 74 -7.77 -16.29 0.39
C THR A 74 -9.26 -16.22 0.04
N LEU A 75 -10.08 -15.88 1.02
CA LEU A 75 -11.49 -15.56 0.84
C LEU A 75 -11.64 -14.04 0.92
N SER A 76 -12.31 -13.45 -0.04
CA SER A 76 -12.57 -12.01 -0.12
C SER A 76 -14.05 -11.73 -0.27
N LEU A 77 -14.51 -10.71 0.43
CA LEU A 77 -15.87 -10.23 0.48
C LEU A 77 -15.81 -8.72 0.22
N SER A 78 -16.49 -8.26 -0.82
CA SER A 78 -16.59 -6.83 -1.13
C SER A 78 -18.06 -6.42 -1.18
N TYR A 79 -18.41 -5.38 -0.43
CA TYR A 79 -19.78 -4.93 -0.26
C TYR A 79 -19.90 -3.41 -0.43
N SER A 80 -20.78 -2.96 -1.31
CA SER A 80 -21.11 -1.53 -1.49
C SER A 80 -22.62 -1.33 -1.46
N PRO A 81 -23.18 -0.78 -0.37
CA PRO A 81 -24.64 -0.76 -0.13
C PRO A 81 -25.45 0.02 -1.16
N PHE A 82 -24.86 1.06 -1.75
CA PHE A 82 -25.55 1.99 -2.65
C PHE A 82 -25.10 1.86 -4.11
N SER A 83 -24.33 0.83 -4.44
CA SER A 83 -23.83 0.65 -5.80
C SER A 83 -24.92 0.16 -6.76
N ASP A 84 -25.14 0.93 -7.83
CA ASP A 84 -26.04 0.56 -8.93
C ASP A 84 -25.37 -0.31 -10.00
N PHE A 85 -24.04 -0.46 -9.91
CA PHE A 85 -23.22 -1.23 -10.85
C PHE A 85 -22.59 -2.44 -10.18
N PRO A 86 -22.51 -3.60 -10.87
CA PRO A 86 -21.77 -4.74 -10.37
C PRO A 86 -20.33 -4.34 -10.01
N LEU A 87 -19.84 -4.92 -8.92
CA LEU A 87 -18.44 -4.80 -8.53
C LEU A 87 -17.61 -5.60 -9.54
N ALA A 88 -16.67 -4.94 -10.23
CA ALA A 88 -15.81 -5.58 -11.21
C ALA A 88 -14.55 -6.18 -10.57
N ASP A 89 -13.81 -6.99 -11.33
CA ASP A 89 -12.50 -7.48 -10.93
C ASP A 89 -11.47 -6.37 -10.86
N GLY A 90 -10.87 -6.23 -9.68
CA GLY A 90 -9.83 -5.26 -9.44
C GLY A 90 -10.31 -3.81 -9.33
N VAL A 91 -9.43 -3.03 -8.72
CA VAL A 91 -9.53 -1.63 -8.31
C VAL A 91 -9.73 -0.64 -9.49
N LYS A 92 -10.02 -1.12 -10.71
CA LYS A 92 -10.15 -0.30 -11.92
C LYS A 92 -11.41 0.56 -12.00
N THR A 93 -12.28 0.58 -10.98
CA THR A 93 -13.51 1.40 -10.99
C THR A 93 -13.73 2.24 -9.72
N PHE A 94 -12.68 2.60 -9.00
CA PHE A 94 -12.82 3.44 -7.79
C PHE A 94 -12.95 4.94 -8.08
N ASP A 95 -12.44 5.43 -9.21
CA ASP A 95 -12.40 6.87 -9.53
C ASP A 95 -13.80 7.51 -9.75
N ARG A 96 -14.86 6.70 -9.70
CA ARG A 96 -16.24 7.14 -9.99
C ARG A 96 -17.30 6.76 -8.96
N ARG A 97 -17.01 6.00 -7.91
CA ARG A 97 -18.05 5.55 -6.97
C ARG A 97 -18.17 6.51 -5.78
N ARG A 98 -19.33 7.20 -5.67
CA ARG A 98 -19.70 8.09 -4.54
C ARG A 98 -20.07 7.33 -3.26
N TYR A 99 -19.98 6.01 -3.29
CA TYR A 99 -20.52 5.12 -2.28
C TYR A 99 -19.39 4.44 -1.50
N PRO A 100 -19.56 4.20 -0.20
CA PRO A 100 -18.60 3.44 0.57
C PRO A 100 -18.49 2.02 0.02
N LEU A 101 -17.26 1.51 -0.05
CA LEU A 101 -16.97 0.12 -0.30
C LEU A 101 -16.33 -0.48 0.94
N PHE A 102 -16.97 -1.51 1.48
CA PHE A 102 -16.44 -2.35 2.52
C PHE A 102 -15.75 -3.55 1.88
N HIS A 103 -14.60 -3.92 2.41
CA HIS A 103 -13.85 -5.08 2.00
C HIS A 103 -13.45 -5.87 3.24
N LEU A 104 -13.62 -7.18 3.19
CA LEU A 104 -13.17 -8.12 4.20
C LEU A 104 -12.44 -9.24 3.48
N GLU A 105 -11.27 -9.61 3.95
CA GLU A 105 -10.48 -10.68 3.40
C GLU A 105 -9.89 -11.52 4.53
N TYR A 106 -9.95 -12.82 4.34
CA TYR A 106 -9.37 -13.83 5.20
C TYR A 106 -8.38 -14.63 4.37
N GLU A 107 -7.13 -14.66 4.80
CA GLU A 107 -6.06 -15.46 4.18
C GLU A 107 -5.52 -16.44 5.21
N GLU A 108 -5.38 -17.70 4.81
CA GLU A 108 -4.78 -18.73 5.65
C GLU A 108 -3.76 -19.53 4.86
N GLY A 109 -2.55 -19.63 5.43
CA GLY A 109 -1.51 -20.55 5.02
C GLY A 109 -1.54 -21.81 5.88
N PHE A 110 -1.74 -22.98 5.28
CA PHE A 110 -2.10 -24.21 6.02
C PHE A 110 -1.34 -25.47 5.61
N SER A 111 -0.33 -25.40 4.74
CA SER A 111 0.35 -26.60 4.27
C SER A 111 1.30 -27.23 5.29
N SER A 112 1.32 -28.56 5.31
CA SER A 112 2.29 -29.40 6.02
C SER A 112 3.11 -30.29 5.07
N TRP A 113 2.91 -30.15 3.75
CA TRP A 113 3.53 -31.00 2.72
C TRP A 113 4.72 -30.34 2.02
N GLN A 114 4.95 -29.05 2.23
CA GLN A 114 6.08 -28.31 1.67
C GLN A 114 7.17 -28.06 2.73
N THR A 115 8.41 -27.81 2.27
CA THR A 115 9.53 -27.49 3.14
C THR A 115 9.38 -26.09 3.72
N ASN A 116 9.46 -25.97 5.06
CA ASN A 116 9.48 -24.70 5.80
C ASN A 116 8.30 -23.78 5.40
N ASN A 117 7.08 -24.33 5.50
CA ASN A 117 5.87 -23.64 5.05
C ASN A 117 5.33 -22.69 6.13
N SER A 118 5.07 -21.44 5.74
CA SER A 118 4.43 -20.46 6.62
C SER A 118 3.02 -20.92 7.01
N LYS A 119 2.77 -21.08 8.33
CA LYS A 119 1.44 -21.32 8.88
C LYS A 119 0.94 -20.08 9.60
N TYR A 120 -0.12 -19.48 9.07
CA TYR A 120 -0.75 -18.33 9.69
C TYR A 120 -2.18 -18.16 9.20
N ARG A 121 -2.96 -17.44 10.00
CA ARG A 121 -4.29 -16.95 9.61
C ARG A 121 -4.28 -15.44 9.72
N LYS A 122 -4.78 -14.77 8.70
CA LYS A 122 -4.78 -13.32 8.60
C LYS A 122 -6.17 -12.87 8.22
N ILE A 123 -6.71 -11.93 8.97
CA ILE A 123 -7.95 -11.25 8.63
C ILE A 123 -7.64 -9.77 8.41
N LYS A 124 -8.15 -9.21 7.31
CA LYS A 124 -8.11 -7.78 7.03
C LYS A 124 -9.50 -7.30 6.66
N GLY A 125 -9.87 -6.14 7.16
CA GLY A 125 -11.12 -5.48 6.85
C GLY A 125 -10.86 -4.00 6.60
N GLY A 126 -11.68 -3.38 5.77
CA GLY A 126 -11.53 -1.96 5.51
C GLY A 126 -12.74 -1.34 4.85
N VAL A 127 -12.76 -0.01 4.89
CA VAL A 127 -13.72 0.82 4.19
C VAL A 127 -12.97 1.86 3.36
N MET A 128 -13.45 2.05 2.14
CA MET A 128 -12.95 3.06 1.21
C MET A 128 -14.12 3.89 0.72
N HIS A 129 -14.00 5.21 0.74
CA HIS A 129 -15.07 6.09 0.27
C HIS A 129 -14.52 7.41 -0.26
N ASN A 130 -14.98 7.77 -1.46
CA ASN A 130 -14.76 9.07 -2.08
C ASN A 130 -16.01 9.94 -1.89
N ILE A 131 -15.87 11.04 -1.14
CA ILE A 131 -16.90 12.05 -0.95
C ILE A 131 -16.54 13.27 -1.78
N ARG A 132 -17.42 13.62 -2.73
CA ARG A 132 -17.35 14.90 -3.44
C ARG A 132 -18.15 15.94 -2.65
N ILE A 133 -17.47 16.84 -1.96
CA ILE A 133 -18.12 17.88 -1.15
C ILE A 133 -18.69 18.96 -2.08
N ASN A 134 -17.87 19.43 -3.03
CA ASN A 134 -18.26 20.43 -4.04
C ASN A 134 -17.62 20.07 -5.40
N TYR A 135 -17.90 20.87 -6.43
CA TYR A 135 -17.27 20.72 -7.75
C TYR A 135 -15.72 20.77 -7.69
N PHE A 136 -15.17 21.47 -6.70
CA PHE A 136 -13.73 21.70 -6.55
C PHE A 136 -13.07 20.91 -5.42
N ASN A 137 -13.85 20.31 -4.52
CA ASN A 137 -13.36 19.69 -3.29
C ASN A 137 -13.78 18.22 -3.21
N LYS A 138 -12.81 17.35 -2.96
CA LYS A 138 -12.98 15.91 -2.80
C LYS A 138 -12.26 15.46 -1.53
N LEU A 139 -12.91 14.58 -0.79
CA LEU A 139 -12.35 13.90 0.37
C LEU A 139 -12.35 12.40 0.08
N ASP A 140 -11.18 11.81 0.14
CA ASP A 140 -10.95 10.39 0.01
C ASP A 140 -10.50 9.86 1.36
N TYR A 141 -11.26 8.92 1.92
CA TYR A 141 -10.83 8.21 3.13
C TYR A 141 -10.77 6.72 2.89
N LYS A 142 -9.72 6.11 3.43
CA LYS A 142 -9.50 4.68 3.48
C LYS A 142 -9.12 4.31 4.90
N ILE A 143 -9.86 3.36 5.47
CA ILE A 143 -9.56 2.76 6.77
C ILE A 143 -9.35 1.29 6.51
N GLU A 144 -8.26 0.74 7.00
CA GLU A 144 -7.94 -0.68 6.91
C GLU A 144 -7.46 -1.14 8.28
N VAL A 145 -7.99 -2.25 8.75
CA VAL A 145 -7.62 -2.89 10.00
C VAL A 145 -7.34 -4.35 9.70
N GLY A 146 -6.39 -4.94 10.41
CA GLY A 146 -6.16 -6.36 10.26
C GLY A 146 -5.40 -6.95 11.42
N SER A 147 -5.44 -8.27 11.49
CA SER A 147 -4.84 -9.03 12.57
C SER A 147 -4.46 -10.42 12.09
N PHE A 148 -3.34 -10.93 12.60
CA PHE A 148 -2.94 -12.31 12.48
C PHE A 148 -3.52 -13.11 13.65
N LEU A 149 -4.34 -14.11 13.34
CA LEU A 149 -5.07 -14.96 14.27
C LEU A 149 -4.31 -16.27 14.53
N GLY A 150 -4.38 -16.77 15.77
CA GLY A 150 -3.88 -18.11 16.14
C GLY A 150 -2.36 -18.22 16.36
N ALA A 151 -1.88 -19.46 16.46
CA ALA A 151 -0.46 -19.79 16.52
C ALA A 151 0.21 -19.53 15.15
N LYS A 152 1.38 -18.91 15.19
CA LYS A 152 2.15 -18.48 14.02
C LYS A 152 3.42 -19.31 13.99
N ASP A 153 3.32 -20.50 13.43
CA ASP A 153 4.46 -21.40 13.32
C ASP A 153 5.16 -21.10 11.98
N ASP A 154 6.47 -20.85 12.03
CA ASP A 154 7.33 -20.64 10.87
C ASP A 154 6.86 -19.51 9.93
N MET A 155 6.28 -18.42 10.48
CA MET A 155 5.87 -17.28 9.67
C MET A 155 7.08 -16.47 9.19
N HIS A 156 7.34 -16.54 7.88
CA HIS A 156 8.45 -15.86 7.24
C HIS A 156 8.22 -14.36 7.12
N PHE A 157 9.31 -13.58 7.13
CA PHE A 157 9.32 -12.13 6.88
C PHE A 157 8.54 -11.77 5.61
N ALA A 158 8.64 -12.57 4.55
CA ALA A 158 7.92 -12.36 3.29
C ALA A 158 6.39 -12.43 3.41
N ASP A 159 5.85 -13.02 4.47
CA ASP A 159 4.41 -13.12 4.73
C ASP A 159 3.91 -12.09 5.77
N TYR A 160 4.81 -11.25 6.29
CA TYR A 160 4.43 -10.14 7.16
C TYR A 160 3.62 -9.12 6.37
N GLN A 161 2.76 -8.39 7.07
CA GLN A 161 2.07 -7.28 6.45
C GLN A 161 3.04 -6.10 6.35
N HIS A 162 3.45 -5.76 5.14
CA HIS A 162 4.31 -4.61 4.85
C HIS A 162 3.48 -3.38 4.48
N PHE A 163 3.94 -2.22 4.93
CA PHE A 163 3.40 -0.90 4.66
C PHE A 163 4.53 0.03 4.16
N GLY A 164 5.23 -0.39 3.11
CA GLY A 164 6.34 0.35 2.52
C GLY A 164 6.50 -0.03 1.05
N ALA A 165 7.15 0.81 0.26
CA ALA A 165 6.96 0.94 -1.19
C ALA A 165 6.81 -0.38 -1.98
N SER A 166 5.69 -0.47 -2.71
CA SER A 166 5.43 -1.39 -3.83
C SER A 166 5.04 -2.85 -3.54
N ASP A 167 4.39 -3.16 -2.42
CA ASP A 167 3.66 -4.44 -2.35
C ASP A 167 2.28 -4.34 -3.03
N LEU A 168 2.34 -4.74 -4.30
CA LEU A 168 1.27 -4.96 -5.27
C LEU A 168 0.12 -5.82 -4.73
N LEU A 169 -1.02 -5.15 -4.54
CA LEU A 169 -2.36 -5.61 -4.95
C LEU A 169 -3.37 -4.45 -4.91
N VAL A 170 -2.99 -3.33 -4.29
CA VAL A 170 -3.79 -2.11 -4.22
C VAL A 170 -2.94 -0.91 -4.66
N ASN A 171 -2.38 -1.00 -5.87
CA ASN A 171 -1.80 0.17 -6.53
C ASN A 171 -2.97 0.98 -7.10
N LEU A 172 -3.51 1.84 -6.23
CA LEU A 172 -4.50 2.85 -6.60
C LEU A 172 -3.81 3.81 -7.58
N ASN A 173 -4.52 4.25 -8.61
CA ASN A 173 -4.08 5.24 -9.61
C ASN A 173 -3.75 6.64 -9.02
N SER A 174 -3.50 6.72 -7.71
CA SER A 174 -3.01 7.87 -6.99
C SER A 174 -1.58 7.56 -6.55
N LEU A 175 -0.61 8.26 -7.15
CA LEU A 175 0.81 8.26 -6.76
C LEU A 175 1.05 8.54 -5.26
N TYR A 176 -0.01 8.92 -4.53
CA TYR A 176 0.01 9.31 -3.15
C TYR A 176 -0.55 8.28 -2.18
N ASP A 177 -1.01 7.10 -2.63
CA ASP A 177 -1.67 6.10 -1.75
C ASP A 177 -0.76 5.22 -0.90
N SER A 178 0.54 5.46 -0.93
CA SER A 178 1.53 4.79 -0.08
C SER A 178 2.19 5.78 0.89
N PHE A 179 2.84 5.27 1.94
CA PHE A 179 3.73 6.08 2.78
C PHE A 179 4.92 6.53 1.94
N LEU A 180 5.17 7.83 1.84
CA LEU A 180 6.16 8.40 0.94
C LEU A 180 7.49 8.64 1.65
N LEU A 181 7.52 8.64 2.98
CA LEU A 181 8.73 8.87 3.78
C LEU A 181 9.21 7.64 4.56
N ALA A 182 8.44 6.56 4.58
CA ALA A 182 8.85 5.32 5.23
C ALA A 182 9.89 4.58 4.37
N ASP A 183 10.94 4.07 5.00
CA ASP A 183 11.93 3.23 4.31
C ASP A 183 11.32 1.87 3.94
N ASN A 184 11.90 1.21 2.94
CA ASN A 184 11.45 -0.10 2.49
C ASN A 184 11.50 -1.12 3.65
N TYR A 185 10.41 -1.85 3.84
CA TYR A 185 10.19 -2.84 4.92
C TYR A 185 10.24 -2.32 6.36
N GLU A 186 10.33 -1.01 6.57
CA GLU A 186 10.39 -0.47 7.92
C GLU A 186 9.07 -0.62 8.67
N LEU A 187 7.97 -0.42 7.95
CA LEU A 187 6.62 -0.58 8.48
C LEU A 187 6.15 -1.99 8.17
N GLN A 188 6.40 -2.91 9.08
CA GLN A 188 5.96 -4.29 8.97
C GLN A 188 5.35 -4.76 10.28
N THR A 189 4.40 -5.69 10.20
CA THR A 189 3.80 -6.27 11.38
C THR A 189 3.46 -7.74 11.15
N ASN A 190 3.65 -8.52 12.22
CA ASN A 190 3.17 -9.88 12.34
C ASN A 190 2.00 -10.01 13.33
N ARG A 191 1.50 -8.90 13.89
CA ARG A 191 0.46 -8.89 14.95
C ARG A 191 -0.86 -8.36 14.41
N TYR A 192 -1.15 -7.10 14.68
CA TYR A 192 -2.33 -6.40 14.20
C TYR A 192 -1.92 -5.00 13.76
N TRP A 193 -2.79 -4.38 12.98
CA TRP A 193 -2.56 -3.03 12.50
C TRP A 193 -3.87 -2.29 12.30
N VAL A 194 -3.74 -0.96 12.35
CA VAL A 194 -4.78 -0.03 11.93
C VAL A 194 -4.10 0.99 11.02
N ASN A 195 -4.54 1.04 9.77
CA ASN A 195 -4.08 1.99 8.77
C ASN A 195 -5.24 2.92 8.40
N LEU A 196 -5.02 4.22 8.54
CA LEU A 196 -5.93 5.27 8.16
C LEU A 196 -5.23 6.16 7.14
N SER A 197 -5.87 6.35 6.00
CA SER A 197 -5.40 7.23 4.93
C SER A 197 -6.52 8.20 4.57
N LEU A 198 -6.25 9.49 4.71
CA LEU A 198 -7.12 10.59 4.33
C LEU A 198 -6.40 11.41 3.28
N ASN A 199 -7.02 11.60 2.12
CA ASN A 199 -6.57 12.55 1.12
C ASN A 199 -7.68 13.57 0.91
N TYR A 200 -7.34 14.85 0.99
CA TYR A 200 -8.27 15.94 0.73
C TYR A 200 -7.73 16.76 -0.43
N SER A 201 -8.44 16.72 -1.56
CA SER A 201 -8.10 17.47 -2.77
C SER A 201 -9.05 18.64 -2.89
N GLY A 202 -8.51 19.86 -2.91
CA GLY A 202 -9.31 21.07 -3.05
C GLY A 202 -8.61 22.11 -3.91
N ARG A 203 -9.39 22.96 -4.57
CA ARG A 203 -8.82 24.16 -5.22
C ARG A 203 -8.62 25.34 -4.26
N TYR A 204 -9.14 25.25 -3.02
CA TYR A 204 -9.22 26.36 -2.07
C TYR A 204 -8.98 25.91 -0.61
N VAL A 205 -7.80 25.35 -0.31
CA VAL A 205 -7.58 24.69 0.99
C VAL A 205 -6.87 25.61 1.98
N LEU A 206 -5.63 26.01 1.69
CA LEU A 206 -4.85 26.86 2.60
C LEU A 206 -4.33 28.12 1.90
N PHE A 207 -3.72 27.99 0.72
CA PHE A 207 -3.02 29.14 0.12
C PHE A 207 -3.96 30.15 -0.54
N LYS A 208 -5.15 29.76 -1.00
CA LYS A 208 -6.14 30.71 -1.55
C LYS A 208 -6.97 31.47 -0.51
N ARG A 209 -6.82 31.19 0.80
CA ARG A 209 -7.30 32.11 1.85
C ARG A 209 -6.48 33.40 1.89
N LEU A 210 -5.26 33.39 1.34
CA LEU A 210 -4.45 34.59 1.15
C LEU A 210 -4.90 35.28 -0.14
N SER A 211 -5.31 36.53 -0.04
CA SER A 211 -5.92 37.33 -1.11
C SER A 211 -5.06 37.47 -2.38
N PHE A 212 -3.74 37.29 -2.29
CA PHE A 212 -2.80 37.46 -3.41
C PHE A 212 -2.60 36.20 -4.29
N LEU A 213 -3.03 35.01 -3.87
CA LEU A 213 -2.85 33.74 -4.63
C LEU A 213 -4.14 33.20 -5.24
N GLN A 214 -5.24 33.95 -5.14
CA GLN A 214 -6.57 33.49 -5.56
C GLN A 214 -6.70 33.27 -7.08
N GLY A 215 -5.91 33.98 -7.89
CA GLY A 215 -6.01 33.98 -9.36
C GLY A 215 -5.42 32.78 -10.10
N ASN A 216 -4.67 31.89 -9.43
CA ASN A 216 -3.92 30.83 -10.12
C ASN A 216 -4.66 29.48 -10.15
N SER A 217 -4.52 28.72 -11.24
CA SER A 217 -5.25 27.46 -11.51
C SER A 217 -4.63 26.21 -10.86
N PHE A 218 -3.85 26.35 -9.78
CA PHE A 218 -3.25 25.20 -9.11
C PHE A 218 -4.27 24.44 -8.25
N SER A 219 -4.09 23.12 -8.13
CA SER A 219 -4.85 22.27 -7.21
C SER A 219 -4.01 21.92 -5.99
N GLU A 220 -4.58 22.05 -4.80
CA GLU A 220 -3.94 21.72 -3.53
C GLU A 220 -4.45 20.36 -3.04
N ASN A 221 -3.58 19.50 -2.54
CA ASN A 221 -3.97 18.27 -1.88
C ASN A 221 -3.29 18.16 -0.52
N LEU A 222 -4.08 17.86 0.51
CA LEU A 222 -3.62 17.48 1.82
C LEU A 222 -3.66 15.96 1.94
N HIS A 223 -2.60 15.38 2.47
CA HIS A 223 -2.45 13.96 2.72
C HIS A 223 -2.24 13.76 4.21
N PHE A 224 -3.04 12.91 4.83
CA PHE A 224 -2.83 12.47 6.19
C PHE A 224 -2.90 10.96 6.23
N ARG A 225 -1.83 10.33 6.69
CA ARG A 225 -1.74 8.88 6.81
C ARG A 225 -1.31 8.57 8.22
N THR A 226 -1.91 7.56 8.82
CA THR A 226 -1.47 7.08 10.11
C THR A 226 -1.59 5.57 10.16
N LEU A 227 -0.57 4.95 10.72
CA LEU A 227 -0.43 3.52 10.86
C LEU A 227 -0.12 3.23 12.31
N TYR A 228 -0.95 2.40 12.91
CA TYR A 228 -0.71 1.84 14.23
C TYR A 228 -0.25 0.39 14.09
N ILE A 229 0.92 0.07 14.62
CA ILE A 229 1.51 -1.28 14.70
C ILE A 229 2.09 -1.44 16.11
N PRO A 230 1.88 -2.57 16.81
CA PRO A 230 2.40 -2.75 18.17
C PRO A 230 3.90 -2.52 18.34
N ASP A 231 4.71 -2.84 17.33
CA ASP A 231 6.18 -2.78 17.40
C ASP A 231 6.73 -1.35 17.20
N ILE A 232 5.97 -0.47 16.56
CA ILE A 232 6.37 0.91 16.20
C ILE A 232 5.41 1.94 16.84
N GLU A 233 4.37 1.45 17.53
CA GLU A 233 3.23 2.18 18.07
C GLU A 233 2.48 2.93 16.97
N MET A 234 2.65 4.25 16.88
CA MET A 234 1.93 5.10 15.93
C MET A 234 2.92 5.81 15.00
N TYR A 235 2.80 5.57 13.70
CA TYR A 235 3.50 6.29 12.66
C TYR A 235 2.50 7.16 11.90
N SER A 236 2.74 8.46 11.83
CA SER A 236 1.85 9.39 11.11
C SER A 236 2.64 10.19 10.09
N GLU A 237 2.07 10.38 8.91
CA GLU A 237 2.64 11.14 7.82
C GLU A 237 1.66 12.20 7.37
N LEU A 238 2.10 13.46 7.38
CA LEU A 238 1.36 14.62 6.94
C LEU A 238 2.03 15.16 5.69
N GLY A 239 1.24 15.33 4.64
CA GLY A 239 1.70 15.79 3.34
C GLY A 239 0.87 16.94 2.82
N TYR A 240 1.54 17.86 2.15
CA TYR A 240 0.89 18.89 1.35
C TYR A 240 1.48 18.85 -0.06
N SER A 241 0.64 18.66 -1.07
CA SER A 241 1.04 18.67 -2.47
C SER A 241 0.29 19.72 -3.26
N VAL A 242 0.99 20.33 -4.22
CA VAL A 242 0.44 21.29 -5.17
C VAL A 242 0.66 20.74 -6.57
N GLY A 243 -0.44 20.57 -7.28
CA GLY A 243 -0.43 20.32 -8.72
C GLY A 243 -0.35 21.65 -9.47
N LEU A 244 0.82 21.94 -10.06
CA LEU A 244 1.02 23.11 -10.94
C LEU A 244 0.32 22.88 -12.30
N THR A 245 0.38 21.65 -12.81
CA THR A 245 -0.23 21.23 -14.08
C THR A 245 -0.86 19.84 -13.90
N ARG A 246 -1.74 19.40 -14.81
CA ARG A 246 -2.35 18.06 -14.79
C ARG A 246 -1.33 16.91 -14.70
N SER A 247 -0.09 17.16 -15.15
CA SER A 247 1.00 16.19 -15.21
C SER A 247 2.10 16.38 -14.16
N ILE A 248 2.20 17.54 -13.49
CA ILE A 248 3.32 17.88 -12.60
C ILE A 248 2.81 18.41 -11.27
N GLY A 249 3.31 17.83 -10.19
CA GLY A 249 3.07 18.28 -8.83
C GLY A 249 4.31 18.17 -7.97
N ILE A 250 4.37 19.03 -6.95
CA ILE A 250 5.39 18.98 -5.90
C ILE A 250 4.66 18.82 -4.57
N GLY A 251 5.19 18.01 -3.67
CA GLY A 251 4.65 17.87 -2.33
C GLY A 251 5.73 17.81 -1.27
N SER A 252 5.45 18.46 -0.15
CA SER A 252 6.24 18.39 1.06
C SER A 252 5.55 17.46 2.06
N PHE A 253 6.31 16.54 2.64
CA PHE A 253 5.82 15.54 3.59
C PHE A 253 6.63 15.64 4.88
N VAL A 254 5.97 15.44 6.00
CA VAL A 254 6.57 15.30 7.33
C VAL A 254 6.08 13.98 7.92
N SER A 255 6.99 13.21 8.51
CA SER A 255 6.65 12.01 9.27
C SER A 255 6.93 12.17 10.75
N PHE A 256 6.07 11.55 11.54
CA PHE A 256 6.09 11.49 13.00
C PHE A 256 6.06 10.04 13.45
N ARG A 257 6.85 9.71 14.47
CA ARG A 257 6.82 8.40 15.14
C ARG A 257 6.54 8.62 16.62
N ASN A 258 5.44 8.06 17.09
CA ASN A 258 4.91 8.24 18.44
C ASN A 258 4.99 9.72 18.89
N VAL A 259 4.36 10.60 18.09
CA VAL A 259 4.30 12.07 18.27
C VAL A 259 5.63 12.82 18.06
N ARG A 260 6.78 12.13 18.05
CA ARG A 260 8.08 12.77 17.79
C ARG A 260 8.31 12.97 16.31
N TYR A 261 8.83 14.14 15.95
CA TYR A 261 9.29 14.44 14.60
C TYR A 261 10.36 13.43 14.17
N ARG A 262 10.22 12.89 12.96
CA ARG A 262 11.15 11.90 12.42
C ARG A 262 11.89 12.42 11.21
N SER A 263 11.17 12.81 10.16
CA SER A 263 11.78 13.21 8.90
C SER A 263 10.88 14.17 8.13
N PHE A 264 11.52 14.98 7.29
CA PHE A 264 10.88 15.82 6.30
C PHE A 264 11.44 15.45 4.93
N GLY A 265 10.56 15.34 3.94
CA GLY A 265 10.98 15.05 2.58
C GLY A 265 10.09 15.76 1.56
N ILE A 266 10.72 16.16 0.46
CA ILE A 266 10.02 16.73 -0.69
C ILE A 266 9.96 15.65 -1.76
N ARG A 267 8.78 15.45 -2.33
CA ARG A 267 8.53 14.51 -3.42
C ARG A 267 8.00 15.24 -4.64
N PHE A 268 8.48 14.82 -5.80
CA PHE A 268 7.99 15.29 -7.09
C PHE A 268 7.08 14.21 -7.68
N SER A 269 5.86 14.59 -8.06
CA SER A 269 4.95 13.69 -8.75
C SER A 269 4.88 14.05 -10.23
N LEU A 270 5.04 13.04 -11.07
CA LEU A 270 4.90 13.16 -12.49
C LEU A 270 3.83 12.18 -12.94
N ASN A 271 2.68 12.70 -13.35
CA ASN A 271 1.59 11.89 -13.88
C ASN A 271 1.79 11.72 -15.39
N LEU A 272 2.31 10.56 -15.79
CA LEU A 272 2.59 10.23 -17.19
C LEU A 272 1.32 9.85 -17.97
N SER A 273 0.21 9.55 -17.29
CA SER A 273 -1.04 9.16 -17.96
C SER A 273 -1.74 10.32 -18.67
N SER A 274 -1.42 11.57 -18.32
CA SER A 274 -1.89 12.78 -19.02
C SER A 274 -0.99 13.24 -20.16
N LEU A 275 0.11 12.53 -20.44
CA LEU A 275 1.01 12.77 -21.58
C LEU A 275 0.77 11.81 -22.76
N ALA A 276 -0.18 10.88 -22.62
CA ALA A 276 -0.67 10.09 -23.74
C ALA A 276 -1.54 10.98 -24.63
N PHE A 277 -1.00 11.37 -25.78
CA PHE A 277 -1.71 12.00 -26.90
C PHE A 277 -2.66 11.01 -27.56
#